data_AF-A0AA50H365-F1
#
_entry.id   AF-A0AA50H365-F1
#
_cell.length_a   1.000
_cell.length_b   1.000
_cell.length_c   1.000
_cell.angle_alpha   90.00
_cell.angle_beta   90.00
_cell.angle_gamma   90.00
#
_symmetry.space_group_name_H-M   'P 1'
#
loop_
_entity.id
_entity.type
_entity.pdbx_description
1 polymer ?
#
loop_
_entity_poly.entity_id
_entity_poly.type
_entity_poly.pdbx_seq_one_letter_code
_entity_poly.pdbx_strand_id
1 'polypeptide(L)'
;MRLLLVLIGVFCLPLAAIAAEWTPYANARFGFAVEIPPGFALVREADNGDGQSYANGEARLAVWGHTLAEGDFKEDVAERRATYAREGWYLSYDRQTAGWASLSGTRGTSILYHRAIALCEGAAASFVLEYPDTMKAEISPLVGRLVKSLRPAQGCTNAQGAAPAAQ
;
A
#
# COMPACT_ATOMS: atom_id res chain seq x y z
N MET A 1 -40.92 58.65 10.00
CA MET A 1 -39.93 57.71 10.60
C MET A 1 -40.49 56.29 10.54
N ARG A 2 -40.02 55.45 9.61
CA ARG A 2 -40.12 53.99 9.69
C ARG A 2 -38.89 53.40 8.99
N LEU A 3 -37.84 53.10 9.77
CA LEU A 3 -36.70 52.31 9.32
C LEU A 3 -37.15 50.84 9.21
N LEU A 4 -37.12 50.26 8.02
CA LEU A 4 -37.11 48.81 7.86
C LEU A 4 -35.65 48.32 7.93
N LEU A 5 -35.30 47.61 8.99
CA LEU A 5 -34.09 46.81 9.06
C LEU A 5 -34.33 45.49 8.32
N VAL A 6 -33.62 45.28 7.21
CA VAL A 6 -33.55 43.98 6.52
C VAL A 6 -32.36 43.22 7.13
N LEU A 7 -32.65 42.22 7.97
CA LEU A 7 -31.65 41.24 8.37
C LEU A 7 -31.43 40.25 7.22
N ILE A 8 -30.31 40.38 6.53
CA ILE A 8 -29.82 39.35 5.59
C ILE A 8 -29.13 38.28 6.45
N GLY A 9 -29.86 37.19 6.72
CA GLY A 9 -29.30 35.99 7.31
C GLY A 9 -28.39 35.29 6.29
N VAL A 10 -27.07 35.37 6.50
CA VAL A 10 -26.10 34.60 5.72
C VAL A 10 -26.25 33.13 6.10
N PHE A 11 -26.95 32.36 5.26
CA PHE A 11 -27.09 30.92 5.40
C PHE A 11 -25.80 30.26 4.90
N CYS A 12 -24.86 30.02 5.82
CA CYS A 12 -23.63 29.30 5.53
C CYS A 12 -23.97 27.81 5.41
N LEU A 13 -24.20 27.32 4.18
CA LEU A 13 -24.34 25.90 3.91
C LEU A 13 -23.00 25.21 4.21
N PRO A 14 -22.94 24.23 5.12
CA PRO A 14 -21.71 23.49 5.36
C PRO A 14 -21.40 22.68 4.10
N LEU A 15 -20.28 22.99 3.44
CA LEU A 15 -19.71 22.09 2.43
C LEU A 15 -19.31 20.82 3.17
N ALA A 16 -20.08 19.74 2.98
CA ALA A 16 -19.63 18.42 3.40
C ALA A 16 -18.38 18.08 2.58
N ALA A 17 -17.21 18.11 3.23
CA ALA A 17 -16.00 17.60 2.63
C ALA A 17 -16.20 16.09 2.43
N ILE A 18 -16.33 15.66 1.17
CA ILE A 18 -16.38 14.24 0.83
C ILE A 18 -15.01 13.68 1.18
N ALA A 19 -14.93 12.86 2.23
CA ALA A 19 -13.68 12.19 2.58
C ALA A 19 -13.30 11.29 1.41
N ALA A 20 -12.10 11.47 0.87
CA ALA A 20 -11.63 10.63 -0.23
C ALA A 20 -11.52 9.17 0.28
N GLU A 21 -12.22 8.26 -0.39
CA GLU A 21 -12.41 6.89 0.10
C GLU A 21 -11.30 5.96 -0.38
N TRP A 22 -10.97 4.97 0.46
CA TRP A 22 -10.07 3.89 0.09
C TRP A 22 -10.82 2.88 -0.78
N THR A 23 -10.22 2.48 -1.90
CA THR A 23 -10.89 1.61 -2.87
C THR A 23 -10.43 0.17 -2.70
N PRO A 24 -11.32 -0.82 -2.52
CA PRO A 24 -10.91 -2.21 -2.40
C PRO A 24 -10.40 -2.77 -3.74
N TYR A 25 -9.27 -3.48 -3.71
CA TYR A 25 -8.76 -4.31 -4.80
C TYR A 25 -8.62 -5.75 -4.31
N ALA A 26 -9.11 -6.69 -5.12
CA ALA A 26 -8.97 -8.11 -4.86
C ALA A 26 -8.41 -8.81 -6.10
N ASN A 27 -7.41 -9.66 -5.90
CA ASN A 27 -6.87 -10.51 -6.94
C ASN A 27 -7.39 -11.94 -6.72
N ALA A 28 -8.33 -12.37 -7.55
CA ALA A 28 -8.94 -13.70 -7.46
C ALA A 28 -7.95 -14.83 -7.81
N ARG A 29 -6.96 -14.56 -8.67
CA ARG A 29 -5.98 -15.55 -9.12
C ARG A 29 -5.09 -16.04 -7.98
N PHE A 30 -4.59 -15.11 -7.16
CA PHE A 30 -3.74 -15.43 -6.02
C PHE A 30 -4.48 -15.42 -4.68
N GLY A 31 -5.75 -14.97 -4.66
CA GLY A 31 -6.56 -14.97 -3.45
C GLY A 31 -6.04 -14.00 -2.39
N PHE A 32 -5.83 -12.73 -2.74
CA PHE A 32 -5.52 -11.66 -1.79
C PHE A 32 -6.39 -10.42 -2.04
N ALA A 33 -6.44 -9.55 -1.03
CA ALA A 33 -7.06 -8.23 -1.13
C ALA A 33 -6.21 -7.16 -0.46
N VAL A 34 -6.36 -5.92 -0.92
CA VAL A 34 -5.77 -4.71 -0.34
C VAL A 34 -6.71 -3.53 -0.59
N GLU A 35 -6.59 -2.48 0.21
CA GLU A 35 -7.25 -1.21 -0.08
C GLU A 35 -6.27 -0.23 -0.72
N ILE A 36 -6.66 0.39 -1.83
CA ILE A 36 -5.89 1.40 -2.55
C ILE A 36 -6.13 2.77 -1.91
N PRO A 37 -5.08 3.54 -1.56
CA PRO A 37 -5.25 4.83 -0.92
C PRO A 37 -5.94 5.85 -1.83
N PRO A 38 -6.65 6.84 -1.26
CA PRO A 38 -7.25 7.90 -2.04
C PRO A 38 -6.20 8.68 -2.84
N GLY A 39 -6.57 9.12 -4.05
CA GLY A 39 -5.66 9.84 -4.96
C GLY A 39 -4.80 8.94 -5.85
N PHE A 40 -4.64 7.66 -5.53
CA PHE A 40 -3.96 6.70 -6.41
C PHE A 40 -4.89 6.24 -7.54
N ALA A 41 -4.61 6.70 -8.76
CA ALA A 41 -5.34 6.30 -9.96
C ALA A 41 -4.70 5.06 -10.61
N LEU A 42 -5.52 4.16 -11.14
CA LEU A 42 -5.05 2.97 -11.88
C LEU A 42 -4.24 3.41 -13.11
N VAL A 43 -3.02 2.91 -13.21
CA VAL A 43 -2.12 3.12 -14.36
C VAL A 43 -2.18 1.93 -15.31
N ARG A 44 -2.06 0.72 -14.77
CA ARG A 44 -2.00 -0.51 -15.56
C ARG A 44 -2.38 -1.74 -14.75
N GLU A 45 -3.08 -2.66 -15.40
CA GLU A 45 -3.21 -4.06 -14.98
C GLU A 45 -2.11 -4.90 -15.64
N ALA A 46 -1.54 -5.85 -14.89
CA ALA A 46 -0.54 -6.76 -15.44
C ALA A 46 -1.18 -7.71 -16.47
N ASP A 47 -0.49 -7.96 -17.59
CA ASP A 47 -1.05 -8.77 -18.69
C ASP A 47 -1.31 -10.24 -18.28
N ASN A 48 -0.57 -10.73 -17.29
CA ASN A 48 -0.76 -12.05 -16.72
C ASN A 48 -1.82 -12.06 -15.59
N GLY A 49 -2.35 -10.91 -15.18
CA GLY A 49 -3.32 -10.81 -14.09
C GLY A 49 -2.73 -10.94 -12.69
N ASP A 50 -1.41 -10.83 -12.54
CA ASP A 50 -0.75 -10.94 -11.22
C ASP A 50 -1.03 -9.73 -10.33
N GLY A 51 -1.36 -8.57 -10.90
CA GLY A 51 -1.43 -7.35 -10.13
C GLY A 51 -1.86 -6.10 -10.91
N GLN A 52 -1.83 -4.98 -10.20
CA GLN A 52 -2.13 -3.65 -10.72
C GLN A 52 -1.09 -2.64 -10.22
N SER A 53 -0.92 -1.57 -10.98
CA SER A 53 -0.10 -0.41 -10.61
C SER A 53 -0.93 0.86 -10.64
N TYR A 54 -0.64 1.75 -9.71
CA TYR A 54 -1.34 3.01 -9.49
C TYR A 54 -0.35 4.16 -9.31
N ALA A 55 -0.79 5.39 -9.55
CA ALA A 55 0.00 6.59 -9.34
C ALA A 55 -0.81 7.71 -8.67
N ASN A 56 -0.12 8.48 -7.83
CA ASN A 56 -0.59 9.75 -7.28
C ASN A 56 0.58 10.75 -7.36
N GLY A 57 0.56 11.64 -8.35
CA GLY A 57 1.71 12.49 -8.65
C GLY A 57 2.96 11.66 -8.96
N GLU A 58 4.02 11.85 -8.18
CA GLU A 58 5.28 11.10 -8.32
C GLU A 58 5.29 9.79 -7.51
N ALA A 59 4.30 9.57 -6.65
CA ALA A 59 4.17 8.33 -5.89
C ALA A 59 3.61 7.21 -6.78
N ARG A 60 4.22 6.03 -6.70
CA ARG A 60 3.82 4.82 -7.41
C ARG A 60 3.50 3.70 -6.42
N LEU A 61 2.38 3.03 -6.63
CA LEU A 61 1.97 1.86 -5.86
C LEU A 61 1.81 0.68 -6.82
N ALA A 62 2.58 -0.38 -6.62
CA ALA A 62 2.38 -1.66 -7.28
C ALA A 62 1.84 -2.67 -6.27
N VAL A 63 0.83 -3.46 -6.65
CA VAL A 63 0.26 -4.53 -5.84
C VAL A 63 0.16 -5.78 -6.70
N TRP A 64 0.68 -6.91 -6.21
CA TRP A 64 0.66 -8.16 -6.98
C TRP A 64 0.69 -9.39 -6.08
N GLY A 65 0.33 -10.53 -6.67
CA GLY A 65 0.58 -11.87 -6.12
C GLY A 65 1.57 -12.64 -6.98
N HIS A 66 2.28 -13.59 -6.38
CA HIS A 66 3.21 -14.45 -7.09
C HIS A 66 3.36 -15.81 -6.40
N THR A 67 3.75 -16.83 -7.16
CA THR A 67 4.11 -18.15 -6.62
C THR A 67 5.54 -18.11 -6.11
N LEU A 68 5.77 -18.68 -4.92
CA LEU A 68 7.08 -18.80 -4.30
C LEU A 68 7.86 -19.94 -4.96
N ALA A 69 9.12 -19.70 -5.30
CA ALA A 69 10.03 -20.77 -5.72
C ALA A 69 10.21 -21.74 -4.55
N GLU A 70 9.89 -23.02 -4.79
CA GLU A 70 9.90 -24.10 -3.77
C GLU A 70 8.99 -23.88 -2.54
N GLY A 71 8.13 -22.85 -2.54
CA GLY A 71 7.21 -22.56 -1.44
C GLY A 71 7.82 -21.80 -0.25
N ASP A 72 9.09 -21.38 -0.32
CA ASP A 72 9.76 -20.72 0.81
C ASP A 72 9.61 -19.19 0.80
N PHE A 73 8.73 -18.69 1.68
CA PHE A 73 8.54 -17.25 1.87
C PHE A 73 9.79 -16.55 2.41
N LYS A 74 10.62 -17.25 3.21
CA LYS A 74 11.82 -16.65 3.77
C LYS A 74 12.85 -16.36 2.69
N GLU A 75 13.03 -17.30 1.77
CA GLU A 75 13.94 -17.18 0.64
C GLU A 75 13.47 -16.10 -0.35
N ASP A 76 12.17 -16.02 -0.62
CA ASP A 76 11.59 -14.95 -1.45
C ASP A 76 11.93 -13.55 -0.91
N VAL A 77 11.79 -13.35 0.40
CA VAL A 77 12.16 -12.07 1.04
C VAL A 77 13.68 -11.87 1.02
N ALA A 78 14.49 -12.92 1.14
CA ALA A 78 15.95 -12.82 1.04
C ALA A 78 16.39 -12.39 -0.36
N GLU A 79 15.85 -12.98 -1.42
CA GLU A 79 16.14 -12.59 -2.81
C GLU A 79 15.66 -11.15 -3.09
N ARG A 80 14.52 -10.76 -2.51
CA ARG A 80 14.06 -9.37 -2.60
C ARG A 80 15.04 -8.38 -1.98
N ARG A 81 15.60 -8.68 -0.79
CA ARG A 81 16.65 -7.84 -0.18
C ARG A 81 17.89 -7.77 -1.07
N ALA A 82 18.33 -8.90 -1.61
CA ALA A 82 19.47 -8.95 -2.51
C ALA A 82 19.22 -8.10 -3.76
N THR A 83 18.02 -8.15 -4.34
CA THR A 83 17.60 -7.30 -5.44
C THR A 83 17.69 -5.82 -5.08
N TYR A 84 17.12 -5.41 -3.94
CA TYR A 84 17.19 -4.02 -3.50
C TYR A 84 18.64 -3.54 -3.28
N ALA A 85 19.50 -4.37 -2.70
CA ALA A 85 20.92 -4.06 -2.56
C ALA A 85 21.61 -3.87 -3.92
N ARG A 86 21.35 -4.75 -4.90
CA ARG A 86 21.89 -4.64 -6.27
C ARG A 86 21.39 -3.39 -6.99
N GLU A 87 20.16 -2.96 -6.71
CA GLU A 87 19.56 -1.73 -7.23
C GLU A 87 20.01 -0.45 -6.51
N GLY A 88 20.87 -0.57 -5.49
CA GLY A 88 21.44 0.56 -4.74
C GLY A 88 20.56 1.13 -3.64
N TRP A 89 19.54 0.38 -3.18
CA TRP A 89 18.72 0.81 -2.05
C TRP A 89 19.43 0.54 -0.72
N TYR A 90 19.40 1.54 0.16
CA TYR A 90 19.78 1.38 1.56
C TYR A 90 18.55 1.06 2.40
N LEU A 91 18.40 -0.20 2.82
CA LEU A 91 17.29 -0.64 3.68
C LEU A 91 17.57 -0.28 5.14
N SER A 92 16.91 0.78 5.63
CA SER A 92 17.00 1.23 7.03
C SER A 92 15.98 0.57 7.94
N TYR A 93 14.92 -0.01 7.37
CA TYR A 93 13.93 -0.79 8.07
C TYR A 93 13.77 -2.15 7.40
N ASP A 94 13.93 -3.19 8.20
CA ASP A 94 13.85 -4.58 7.76
C ASP A 94 13.26 -5.42 8.90
N ARG A 95 12.03 -5.89 8.69
CA ARG A 95 11.33 -6.77 9.63
C ARG A 95 10.70 -7.93 8.88
N GLN A 96 10.87 -9.12 9.42
CA GLN A 96 10.37 -10.35 8.82
C GLN A 96 9.91 -11.33 9.90
N THR A 97 8.87 -12.10 9.56
CA THR A 97 8.40 -13.29 10.25
C THR A 97 8.24 -14.43 9.24
N ALA A 98 7.72 -15.57 9.69
CA ALA A 98 7.36 -16.66 8.78
C ALA A 98 6.19 -16.31 7.84
N GLY A 99 5.33 -15.34 8.20
CA GLY A 99 4.11 -15.04 7.44
C GLY A 99 4.07 -13.66 6.78
N TRP A 100 5.02 -12.77 7.09
CA TRP A 100 5.09 -11.44 6.49
C TRP A 100 6.49 -10.83 6.58
N ALA A 101 6.74 -9.86 5.70
CA ALA A 101 7.91 -8.98 5.74
C ALA A 101 7.53 -7.54 5.42
N SER A 102 8.27 -6.60 6.00
CA SER A 102 8.22 -5.18 5.68
C SER A 102 9.65 -4.66 5.54
N LEU A 103 9.97 -4.13 4.36
CA LEU A 103 11.26 -3.54 4.02
C LEU A 103 11.04 -2.07 3.66
N SER A 104 11.86 -1.16 4.17
CA SER A 104 11.85 0.24 3.75
C SER A 104 13.25 0.80 3.71
N GLY A 105 13.48 1.67 2.75
CA GLY A 105 14.80 2.19 2.45
C GLY A 105 14.76 3.37 1.51
N THR A 106 15.95 3.86 1.20
CA THR A 106 16.15 5.06 0.39
C THR A 106 17.17 4.83 -0.72
N ARG A 107 16.96 5.49 -1.86
CA ARG A 107 17.92 5.57 -2.96
C ARG A 107 17.86 6.97 -3.56
N GLY A 108 18.91 7.77 -3.37
CA GLY A 108 18.85 9.21 -3.66
C GLY A 108 17.74 9.87 -2.84
N THR A 109 16.83 10.57 -3.52
CA THR A 109 15.64 11.21 -2.92
C THR A 109 14.41 10.31 -2.89
N SER A 110 14.51 9.07 -3.38
CA SER A 110 13.38 8.13 -3.40
C SER A 110 13.32 7.33 -2.11
N ILE A 111 12.10 7.11 -1.61
CA ILE A 111 11.76 6.25 -0.49
C ILE A 111 10.96 5.06 -1.02
N LEU A 112 11.30 3.85 -0.57
CA LEU A 112 10.48 2.65 -0.81
C LEU A 112 9.84 2.14 0.48
N TYR A 113 8.67 1.52 0.35
CA TYR A 113 8.11 0.62 1.35
C TYR A 113 7.56 -0.62 0.65
N HIS A 114 8.14 -1.79 0.92
CA HIS A 114 7.68 -3.09 0.44
C HIS A 114 7.06 -3.87 1.59
N ARG A 115 5.78 -4.22 1.45
CA ARG A 115 5.10 -5.20 2.30
C ARG A 115 4.91 -6.50 1.53
N ALA A 116 5.23 -7.62 2.15
CA ALA A 116 4.91 -8.95 1.64
C ALA A 116 4.19 -9.77 2.71
N ILE A 117 3.25 -10.61 2.29
CA ILE A 117 2.57 -11.60 3.13
C ILE A 117 2.61 -12.97 2.45
N ALA A 118 2.80 -14.03 3.23
CA ALA A 118 2.60 -15.39 2.75
C ALA A 118 1.09 -15.63 2.54
N LEU A 119 0.76 -16.25 1.42
CA LEU A 119 -0.57 -16.77 1.10
C LEU A 119 -0.57 -18.29 1.17
N CYS A 120 -1.71 -18.89 0.90
CA CYS A 120 -1.86 -20.34 0.82
C CYS A 120 -1.24 -20.87 -0.48
N GLU A 121 -1.08 -22.19 -0.56
CA GLU A 121 -0.61 -22.88 -1.78
C GLU A 121 0.76 -22.40 -2.29
N GLY A 122 1.65 -21.98 -1.38
CA GLY A 122 3.00 -21.56 -1.74
C GLY A 122 3.03 -20.26 -2.56
N ALA A 123 2.07 -19.36 -2.34
CA ALA A 123 2.05 -18.04 -2.94
C ALA A 123 2.36 -16.94 -1.93
N ALA A 124 2.60 -15.73 -2.43
CA ALA A 124 2.71 -14.51 -1.65
C ALA A 124 1.93 -13.37 -2.32
N ALA A 125 1.53 -12.38 -1.52
CA ALA A 125 1.07 -11.09 -2.02
C ALA A 125 2.00 -9.99 -1.52
N SER A 126 2.18 -8.98 -2.36
CA SER A 126 3.03 -7.84 -2.06
C SER A 126 2.41 -6.53 -2.50
N PHE A 127 2.81 -5.45 -1.84
CA PHE A 127 2.80 -4.14 -2.44
C PHE A 127 4.14 -3.45 -2.30
N VAL A 128 4.49 -2.61 -3.27
CA VAL A 128 5.60 -1.65 -3.19
C VAL A 128 5.04 -0.26 -3.41
N LEU A 129 5.32 0.62 -2.45
CA LEU A 129 5.04 2.04 -2.53
C LEU A 129 6.36 2.79 -2.63
N GLU A 130 6.57 3.48 -3.74
CA GLU A 130 7.76 4.31 -4.00
C GLU A 130 7.34 5.77 -4.20
N TYR A 131 8.04 6.70 -3.55
CA TYR A 131 7.72 8.13 -3.61
C TYR A 131 8.95 8.97 -3.27
N PRO A 132 9.04 10.22 -3.77
CA PRO A 132 10.11 11.13 -3.37
C PRO A 132 9.97 11.57 -1.91
N ASP A 133 11.08 11.87 -1.26
CA ASP A 133 11.13 12.34 0.14
C ASP A 133 10.29 13.61 0.39
N THR A 134 10.12 14.46 -0.61
CA THR A 134 9.23 15.63 -0.61
C THR A 134 7.77 15.27 -0.33
N MET A 135 7.33 14.06 -0.68
CA MET A 135 5.98 13.56 -0.43
C MET A 135 5.83 12.81 0.89
N LYS A 136 6.91 12.67 1.69
CA LYS A 136 6.90 11.85 2.91
C LYS A 136 5.79 12.22 3.89
N ALA A 137 5.52 13.51 4.08
CA ALA A 137 4.49 13.98 5.01
C ALA A 137 3.07 13.57 4.57
N GLU A 138 2.81 13.53 3.27
CA GLU A 138 1.53 13.12 2.69
C GLU A 138 1.38 11.59 2.71
N ILE A 139 2.45 10.85 2.39
CA ILE A 139 2.40 9.40 2.18
C ILE A 139 2.51 8.60 3.48
N SER A 140 3.35 9.03 4.44
CA SER A 140 3.60 8.26 5.68
C SER A 140 2.32 7.88 6.44
N PRO A 141 1.31 8.77 6.58
CA PRO A 141 0.04 8.43 7.22
C PRO A 141 -0.74 7.30 6.55
N LEU A 142 -0.55 7.07 5.23
CA LEU A 142 -1.27 6.05 4.46
C LEU A 142 -0.71 4.65 4.70
N VAL A 143 0.61 4.54 4.94
CA VAL A 143 1.32 3.25 5.01
C VAL A 143 0.71 2.32 6.06
N GLY A 144 0.37 2.85 7.24
CA GLY A 144 -0.19 2.05 8.32
C GLY A 144 -1.52 1.36 7.96
N ARG A 145 -2.41 2.03 7.22
CA ARG A 145 -3.67 1.44 6.75
C ARG A 145 -3.42 0.49 5.57
N LEU A 146 -2.54 0.86 4.65
CA LEU A 146 -2.17 0.01 3.51
C LEU A 146 -1.56 -1.33 3.96
N VAL A 147 -0.70 -1.32 4.98
CA VAL A 147 -0.15 -2.54 5.59
C VAL A 147 -1.25 -3.42 6.21
N LYS A 148 -2.21 -2.82 6.90
CA LYS A 148 -3.32 -3.53 7.55
C LYS A 148 -4.34 -4.08 6.57
N SER A 149 -4.51 -3.43 5.42
CA SER A 149 -5.50 -3.83 4.43
C SER A 149 -5.01 -4.99 3.54
N LEU A 150 -3.69 -5.15 3.36
CA LEU A 150 -3.13 -6.30 2.63
C LEU A 150 -3.34 -7.59 3.43
N ARG A 151 -4.19 -8.48 2.89
CA ARG A 151 -4.59 -9.73 3.54
C ARG A 151 -4.93 -10.82 2.51
N PRO A 152 -4.90 -12.10 2.89
CA PRO A 152 -5.45 -13.16 2.08
C PRO A 152 -6.96 -12.95 1.90
N ALA A 153 -7.48 -13.41 0.77
CA ALA A 153 -8.91 -13.56 0.55
C ALA A 153 -9.46 -14.62 1.52
N GLN A 154 -10.78 -14.62 1.71
CA GLN A 154 -11.46 -15.54 2.64
C GLN A 154 -11.05 -17.00 2.38
N GLY A 155 -10.81 -17.76 3.44
CA GLY A 155 -10.45 -19.18 3.38
C GLY A 155 -8.96 -19.49 3.54
N CYS A 156 -8.07 -18.48 3.52
CA CYS A 156 -6.65 -18.66 3.80
C CYS A 156 -6.27 -18.15 5.20
N THR A 157 -6.03 -19.06 6.15
CA THR A 157 -5.63 -18.77 7.53
C THR A 157 -4.15 -19.07 7.77
N ASN A 158 -3.27 -18.51 6.94
CA ASN A 158 -1.83 -18.54 7.27
C ASN A 158 -1.51 -17.54 8.38
N ALA A 159 -0.48 -17.83 9.16
CA ALA A 159 -0.10 -17.14 10.39
C ALA A 159 0.28 -15.66 10.16
N GLN A 160 -0.72 -14.81 9.94
CA GLN A 160 -0.57 -13.36 9.95
C GLN A 160 -0.54 -12.90 11.41
N GLY A 161 0.62 -13.06 12.07
CA GLY A 161 0.88 -12.26 13.26
C GLY A 161 0.71 -10.78 12.94
N ALA A 162 0.20 -9.97 13.89
CA ALA A 162 -0.06 -8.56 13.65
C ALA A 162 1.17 -7.85 13.08
N ALA A 163 1.00 -7.17 11.94
CA ALA A 163 2.05 -6.33 11.37
C ALA A 163 2.40 -5.20 12.36
N PRO A 164 3.68 -4.92 12.63
CA PRO A 164 4.06 -3.75 13.42
C PRO A 164 3.60 -2.48 12.69
N ALA A 165 3.30 -1.43 13.45
CA ALA A 165 3.05 -0.12 12.87
C ALA A 165 4.27 0.31 12.03
N ALA A 166 4.01 0.86 10.83
CA ALA A 166 5.05 1.51 10.05
C ALA A 166 5.65 2.66 10.89
N GLN A 167 6.99 2.69 11.00
CA GLN A 167 7.74 3.74 11.67
C GLN A 167 8.13 4.83 10.66
#